data_AF-A0A2N0MSZ2-F1
#
_entry.id   AF-A0A2N0MSZ2-F1
#
_cell.length_a   1.000
_cell.length_b   1.000
_cell.length_c   1.000
_cell.angle_alpha   90.00
_cell.angle_beta   90.00
_cell.angle_gamma   90.00
#
_symmetry.space_group_name_H-M   'P 1'
#
loop_
_entity.id
_entity.type
_entity.pdbx_description
1 polymer ?
#
loop_
_entity_poly.entity_id
_entity_poly.type
_entity_poly.pdbx_seq_one_letter_code
_entity_poly.pdbx_strand_id
1 'polypeptide(L)'
;MVDIPRAQGVGATILEELVYDDDGQPLARGFMDYLLPTSTDIPAFDVAVLDLAPSPLNPLGVKGAGEVGIVATGAALSNAVSNA
;
A
#
# COMPACT_ATOMS: atom_id res chain seq x y z
N MET A 1 9.56 3.88 -9.73
CA MET A 1 8.36 3.36 -10.45
C MET A 1 7.54 2.40 -9.59
N VAL A 2 8.07 1.85 -8.50
CA VAL A 2 7.33 0.93 -7.61
C VAL A 2 6.85 1.67 -6.33
N ASP A 3 7.01 2.99 -6.28
CA ASP A 3 6.84 3.81 -5.08
C ASP A 3 5.35 4.15 -4.83
N ILE A 4 4.58 4.32 -5.90
CA ILE A 4 3.14 4.62 -5.85
C ILE A 4 2.33 3.55 -5.10
N PRO A 5 2.40 2.25 -5.46
CA PRO A 5 1.62 1.22 -4.76
C PRO A 5 2.05 1.05 -3.29
N ARG A 6 3.29 1.40 -2.95
CA ARG A 6 3.74 1.40 -1.54
C ARG A 6 3.16 2.56 -0.76
N ALA A 7 3.13 3.76 -1.33
CA ALA A 7 2.50 4.91 -0.70
C ALA A 7 1.01 4.64 -0.42
N GLN A 8 0.30 4.03 -1.38
CA GLN A 8 -1.07 3.56 -1.19
C GLN A 8 -1.18 2.54 -0.06
N GLY A 9 -0.25 1.58 0.03
CA GLY A 9 -0.21 0.61 1.12
C GLY A 9 0.00 1.26 2.49
N VAL A 10 0.87 2.27 2.60
CA VAL A 10 1.08 3.03 3.84
C VAL A 10 -0.22 3.75 4.23
N GLY A 11 -0.81 4.51 3.29
CA GLY A 11 -2.07 5.21 3.51
C GLY A 11 -3.18 4.27 3.99
N ALA A 12 -3.43 3.21 3.24
CA ALA A 12 -4.46 2.21 3.54
C ALA A 12 -4.28 1.49 4.89
N THR A 13 -3.06 1.49 5.46
CA THR A 13 -2.79 0.75 6.70
C THR A 13 -2.86 1.63 7.94
N ILE A 14 -2.39 2.87 7.86
CA ILE A 14 -2.20 3.72 9.06
C ILE A 14 -2.84 5.12 8.96
N LEU A 15 -3.46 5.49 7.84
CA LEU A 15 -4.08 6.82 7.65
C LEU A 15 -5.55 6.75 7.22
N GLU A 16 -5.87 5.89 6.26
CA GLU A 16 -7.16 5.86 5.59
C GLU A 16 -8.19 5.02 6.38
N GLU A 17 -9.36 5.60 6.64
CA GLU A 17 -10.48 4.86 7.26
C GLU A 17 -11.82 5.37 6.71
N LEU A 18 -12.73 4.44 6.41
CA LEU A 18 -14.10 4.74 6.02
C LEU A 18 -15.03 4.57 7.22
N VAL A 19 -15.17 5.64 8.01
CA VAL A 19 -16.02 5.65 9.21
C VAL A 19 -17.46 6.01 8.84
N TYR A 20 -18.42 5.33 9.47
CA TYR A 20 -19.86 5.59 9.36
C TYR A 20 -20.46 5.84 10.75
N ASP A 21 -21.50 6.67 10.83
CA ASP A 21 -22.30 6.83 12.04
C ASP A 21 -23.38 5.74 12.19
N ASP A 22 -24.13 5.79 13.30
CA ASP A 22 -25.17 4.81 13.64
C ASP A 22 -26.33 4.78 12.62
N ASP A 23 -26.54 5.88 11.89
CA ASP A 23 -27.54 5.99 10.82
C ASP A 23 -26.96 5.57 9.44
N GLY A 24 -25.73 5.06 9.43
CA GLY A 24 -25.03 4.59 8.23
C GLY A 24 -24.56 5.72 7.31
N GLN A 25 -24.46 6.96 7.80
CA GLN A 25 -23.91 8.05 7.02
C GLN A 25 -22.38 8.04 7.07
N PRO A 26 -21.68 8.24 5.93
CA PRO A 26 -20.23 8.33 5.94
C PRO A 26 -19.80 9.57 6.71
N LEU A 27 -18.82 9.44 7.59
CA LEU A 27 -18.21 10.56 8.32
C LEU A 27 -17.00 11.11 7.57
N ALA A 28 -16.23 10.25 6.89
CA ALA A 28 -15.10 10.66 6.05
C ALA A 28 -15.58 11.12 4.65
N ARG A 29 -15.88 12.43 4.49
CA ARG A 29 -16.49 12.98 3.26
C ARG A 29 -15.56 13.82 2.38
N GLY A 30 -14.31 13.97 2.79
CA GLY A 30 -13.30 14.71 2.04
C GLY A 30 -11.91 14.49 2.64
N PHE A 31 -10.90 15.11 2.05
CA PHE A 31 -9.49 14.90 2.46
C PHE A 31 -9.11 15.50 3.81
N MET A 32 -10.03 16.22 4.46
CA MET A 32 -9.85 16.62 5.87
C MET A 32 -10.06 15.43 6.81
N ASP A 33 -10.89 14.46 6.41
CA ASP A 33 -11.30 13.32 7.23
C ASP A 33 -10.74 11.99 6.69
N TYR A 34 -10.54 11.90 5.37
CA TYR A 34 -9.87 10.78 4.70
C TYR A 34 -8.44 11.17 4.36
N LEU A 35 -7.50 10.75 5.21
CA LEU A 35 -6.12 11.20 5.15
C LEU A 35 -5.36 10.48 4.04
N LEU A 36 -5.16 11.16 2.91
CA LEU A 36 -4.25 10.68 1.87
C LEU A 36 -2.79 10.90 2.32
N PRO A 37 -1.90 9.92 2.10
CA PRO A 37 -0.50 10.06 2.45
C PRO A 37 0.16 11.20 1.66
N THR A 38 0.92 12.02 2.37
CA THR A 38 1.74 13.09 1.82
C THR A 38 3.21 12.67 1.74
N SER A 39 4.07 13.53 1.19
CA SER A 39 5.52 13.26 1.13
C SER A 39 6.17 13.07 2.50
N THR A 40 5.60 13.61 3.59
CA THR A 40 6.19 13.46 4.93
C THR A 40 5.78 12.17 5.62
N ASP A 41 4.71 11.52 5.13
CA ASP A 41 4.20 10.26 5.69
C ASP A 41 4.91 9.04 5.07
N ILE A 42 5.56 9.24 3.92
CA ILE A 42 6.20 8.18 3.14
C ILE A 42 7.71 8.18 3.36
N PRO A 43 8.29 7.13 3.97
CA PRO A 43 9.73 7.01 4.09
C PRO A 43 10.39 6.69 2.73
N ALA A 44 11.70 6.86 2.66
CA ALA A 44 12.47 6.33 1.54
C ALA A 44 12.38 4.79 1.53
N PHE A 45 12.18 4.21 0.35
CA PHE A 45 12.11 2.76 0.16
C PHE A 45 13.41 2.23 -0.45
N ASP A 46 13.98 1.20 0.17
CA ASP A 46 15.01 0.38 -0.45
C ASP A 46 14.35 -0.71 -1.31
N VAL A 47 14.74 -0.79 -2.59
CA VAL A 47 14.11 -1.70 -3.56
C VAL A 47 15.16 -2.56 -4.25
N ALA A 48 14.99 -3.88 -4.13
CA ALA A 48 15.73 -4.86 -4.91
C ALA A 48 14.77 -5.64 -5.81
N VAL A 49 15.15 -5.83 -7.08
CA VAL A 49 14.42 -6.67 -8.04
C VAL A 49 15.22 -7.93 -8.27
N LEU A 50 14.58 -9.09 -8.13
CA LEU A 50 15.18 -10.40 -8.36
C LEU A 50 14.51 -11.05 -9.57
N ASP A 51 15.31 -11.40 -10.59
CA ASP A 51 14.87 -12.03 -11.84
C ASP A 51 15.09 -13.55 -11.84
N LEU A 52 15.27 -14.13 -10.66
CA LEU A 52 15.67 -15.53 -10.43
C LEU A 52 14.66 -16.58 -10.91
N ALA A 53 13.45 -16.18 -11.29
CA ALA A 53 12.37 -17.07 -11.70
C ALA A 53 11.54 -16.44 -12.83
N PRO A 54 11.96 -16.55 -14.10
CA PRO A 54 11.15 -16.12 -15.24
C PRO A 54 9.87 -16.96 -15.38
N SER A 55 8.84 -16.39 -15.99
CA SER A 55 7.59 -17.10 -16.26
C SER A 55 7.73 -18.08 -17.43
N PRO A 56 7.37 -19.36 -17.30
CA PRO A 56 7.34 -20.28 -18.43
C PRO A 56 6.11 -20.09 -19.33
N LEU A 57 5.16 -19.24 -18.91
CA LEU A 57 3.84 -19.11 -19.53
C LEU A 57 3.74 -18.01 -20.59
N ASN A 58 4.81 -17.22 -20.78
CA ASN A 58 4.86 -16.25 -21.86
C ASN A 58 6.26 -16.17 -22.46
N PRO A 59 6.39 -15.85 -23.77
CA PRO A 59 7.68 -15.85 -24.47
C PRO A 59 8.70 -14.85 -23.92
N LEU A 60 8.25 -13.86 -23.15
CA LEU A 60 9.11 -12.81 -22.60
C LEU A 60 9.61 -13.15 -21.19
N GLY A 61 9.13 -14.22 -20.56
CA GLY A 61 9.48 -14.57 -19.19
C GLY A 61 8.95 -13.61 -18.11
N VAL A 62 8.07 -12.65 -18.46
CA VAL A 62 7.67 -11.56 -17.57
C VAL A 62 6.54 -11.96 -16.61
N LYS A 63 6.45 -11.25 -15.48
CA LYS A 63 5.39 -11.39 -14.48
C LYS A 63 4.79 -10.01 -14.17
N GLY A 64 3.51 -9.99 -13.81
CA GLY A 64 2.88 -8.76 -13.31
C GLY A 64 3.49 -8.31 -11.99
N ALA A 65 3.73 -7.01 -11.85
CA ALA A 65 4.33 -6.43 -10.64
C ALA A 65 3.63 -5.15 -10.14
N GLY A 66 2.53 -4.72 -10.78
CA GLY A 66 1.89 -3.43 -10.51
C GLY A 66 1.38 -3.26 -9.07
N GLU A 67 0.91 -4.34 -8.46
CA GLU A 67 0.31 -4.33 -7.12
C GLU A 67 1.27 -4.79 -6.01
N VAL A 68 2.49 -5.20 -6.36
CA VAL A 68 3.43 -5.82 -5.40
C VAL A 68 3.73 -4.88 -4.21
N GLY A 69 3.71 -3.56 -4.46
CA GLY A 69 3.91 -2.56 -3.42
C GLY A 69 2.75 -2.46 -2.44
N ILE A 70 1.49 -2.60 -2.86
CA ILE A 70 0.34 -2.41 -1.96
C ILE A 70 0.02 -3.68 -1.19
N VAL A 71 0.13 -4.85 -1.84
CA VAL A 71 -0.32 -6.15 -1.29
C VAL A 71 0.40 -6.53 0.01
N ALA A 72 1.71 -6.33 0.09
CA ALA A 72 2.50 -6.75 1.24
C ALA A 72 2.62 -5.67 2.34
N THR A 73 2.37 -4.41 2.01
CA THR A 73 2.66 -3.28 2.90
C THR A 73 1.83 -3.33 4.18
N GLY A 74 0.53 -3.61 4.08
CA GLY A 74 -0.33 -3.66 5.26
C GLY A 74 0.07 -4.74 6.26
N ALA A 75 0.38 -5.94 5.79
CA ALA A 75 0.86 -7.00 6.67
C ALA A 75 2.20 -6.64 7.33
N ALA A 76 3.14 -6.06 6.57
CA ALA A 76 4.45 -5.67 7.10
C ALA A 76 4.34 -4.60 8.20
N LEU A 77 3.55 -3.55 7.96
CA LEU A 77 3.35 -2.46 8.92
C LEU A 77 2.58 -2.91 10.16
N SER A 78 1.49 -3.66 10.01
CA SER A 78 0.72 -4.16 11.16
C SER A 78 1.56 -5.09 12.05
N ASN A 79 2.43 -5.92 11.46
CA ASN A 79 3.38 -6.73 12.22
C ASN A 79 4.42 -5.88 12.95
N ALA A 80 4.93 -4.81 12.31
CA ALA A 80 5.88 -3.90 12.94
C ALA A 80 5.26 -3.19 14.15
N VAL A 81 4.02 -2.70 14.04
CA VAL A 81 3.26 -2.10 15.15
C VAL A 81 3.02 -3.11 16.28
N SER A 82 2.66 -4.34 15.93
CA SER A 82 2.41 -5.40 16.92
C SER A 82 3.67 -5.84 17.68
N ASN A 83 4.86 -5.59 17.12
CA ASN A 83 6.16 -5.95 17.69
C ASN A 83 6.91 -4.75 18.32
N ALA A 84 6.22 -3.62 18.54
CA ALA A 84 6.81 -2.41 19.11
C ALA A 84 7.04 -2.49 20.63
#